data_AF-A0A2G1X3Q8-F1
#
_entry.id   AF-A0A2G1X3Q8-F1
#
_cell.length_a   1.000
_cell.length_b   1.000
_cell.length_c   1.000
_cell.angle_alpha   90.00
_cell.angle_beta   90.00
_cell.angle_gamma   90.00
#
_symmetry.space_group_name_H-M   'P 1'
#
loop_
_entity.id
_entity.type
_entity.pdbx_description
1 polymer ?
#
loop_
_entity_poly.entity_id
_entity_poly.type
_entity_poly.pdbx_seq_one_letter_code
_entity_poly.pdbx_strand_id
1 'polypeptide(L)'
;GVPDRVAKEMTQTLNVTERNVEEARQYVRNGPEAHPGANYVRRPDGRRLKVTEKNCEELAEKVEADWEVNRHLVDGDIVIFNRQPSLHRMSIMAHEVVVMPYKTFRLNTVVCPPYNADFDGDEMNMHALQNEEARAEARVLMRVQEQILSPRFGGNIIGAIQDHISGTYLLTHSNPEFSETQALDLLRATRVDELPEADGVDDAGKEFWTGRTLFSELLPDDLDLSFTSSAGDSVVIEDGQLIEGTIDEDAVGAFGGEVVDTLTKAYGETRARVFINEIASLAMRAIMNFGFSIGIDDESIPPEAEEQVDDAIESAYDRVQELIETYEAGELESLPGRGVDETLEMKIMQTLGKARDSAGEIADQHFGDDNPAVVMARSGARGSMLNLTQMAGSVGQQAVRGERINRGYEDRTLSHYRPNDLSSEAHGFVENSYRGGLTPQEFFFHAMGGREGLVDTAVRTSKSGYLQRRLINALSELEAQYDGTVRDTSGRIVQFEFGEDGTSPVKVSSGEEDGIDVDGIVDRVVDAEFASDEEKERFLGEREPPTNLSEHAGPGLNKAGGPGVESDD
;
A
#
# COMPACT_ATOMS: atom_id res chain seq x y z
N GLY A 1 -4.49 19.68 7.57
CA GLY A 1 -4.48 21.15 7.39
C GLY A 1 -5.90 21.71 7.36
N VAL A 2 -6.16 22.78 8.09
CA VAL A 2 -7.50 23.37 8.32
C VAL A 2 -7.57 24.79 7.76
N PRO A 3 -8.62 25.14 6.99
CA PRO A 3 -8.84 26.52 6.52
C PRO A 3 -8.93 27.54 7.66
N ASP A 4 -8.29 28.70 7.49
CA ASP A 4 -8.35 29.83 8.44
C ASP A 4 -9.78 30.19 8.85
N ARG A 5 -10.70 30.20 7.88
CA ARG A 5 -12.12 30.48 8.13
C ARG A 5 -12.77 29.44 9.05
N VAL A 6 -12.45 28.16 8.87
CA VAL A 6 -12.97 27.08 9.72
C VAL A 6 -12.35 27.18 11.12
N ALA A 7 -11.05 27.49 11.20
CA ALA A 7 -10.34 27.64 12.47
C ALA A 7 -10.88 28.79 13.34
N LYS A 8 -11.34 29.89 12.73
CA LYS A 8 -11.99 31.01 13.45
C LYS A 8 -13.42 30.71 13.92
N GLU A 9 -14.18 29.93 13.15
CA GLU A 9 -15.57 29.60 13.48
C GLU A 9 -15.65 28.47 14.53
N MET A 10 -14.86 27.41 14.34
CA MET A 10 -14.78 26.31 15.29
C MET A 10 -13.92 26.71 16.49
N THR A 11 -14.37 26.34 17.68
CA THR A 11 -13.67 26.69 18.92
C THR A 11 -13.39 25.46 19.76
N GLN A 12 -12.31 25.52 20.53
CA GLN A 12 -12.04 24.59 21.62
C GLN A 12 -12.15 25.32 22.96
N THR A 13 -12.69 24.61 23.94
CA THR A 13 -12.81 25.13 25.31
C THR A 13 -11.46 25.01 26.01
N LEU A 14 -10.89 26.15 26.37
CA LEU A 14 -9.68 26.29 27.18
C LEU A 14 -10.11 26.61 28.62
N ASN A 15 -9.83 25.70 29.55
CA ASN A 15 -10.01 25.96 30.97
C ASN A 15 -8.86 26.84 31.47
N VAL A 16 -9.20 28.00 32.01
CA VAL A 16 -8.21 28.99 32.46
C VAL A 16 -7.66 28.57 33.82
N THR A 17 -6.34 28.46 33.86
CA THR A 17 -5.54 28.13 35.04
C THR A 17 -4.53 29.24 35.27
N GLU A 18 -3.87 29.22 36.42
CA GLU A 18 -2.79 30.17 36.71
C GLU A 18 -1.65 30.11 35.67
N ARG A 19 -1.48 28.98 34.98
CA ARG A 19 -0.40 28.76 34.00
C ARG A 19 -0.68 29.35 32.61
N ASN A 20 -1.94 29.38 32.20
CA ASN A 20 -2.36 29.77 30.84
C ASN A 20 -3.25 31.02 30.82
N VAL A 21 -3.42 31.71 31.96
CA VAL A 21 -4.27 32.91 32.04
C VAL A 21 -3.85 34.00 31.07
N GLU A 22 -2.56 34.28 30.92
CA GLU A 22 -2.09 35.32 29.99
C GLU A 22 -2.35 34.94 28.53
N GLU A 23 -2.21 33.67 28.19
CA GLU A 23 -2.55 33.15 26.85
C GLU A 23 -4.06 33.27 26.58
N ALA A 24 -4.89 32.87 27.54
CA ALA A 24 -6.34 32.99 27.47
C ALA A 24 -6.78 34.46 27.32
N ARG A 25 -6.15 35.38 28.07
CA ARG A 25 -6.37 36.82 27.95
C ARG A 25 -5.98 37.33 26.57
N GLN A 26 -4.87 36.86 26.01
CA GLN A 26 -4.43 37.28 24.69
C GLN A 26 -5.43 36.85 23.59
N TYR A 27 -5.95 35.61 23.64
CA TYR A 27 -6.99 35.17 22.70
C TYR A 27 -8.26 36.01 22.79
N VAL A 28 -8.71 36.32 24.01
CA VAL A 28 -9.89 37.17 24.22
C VAL A 28 -9.63 38.59 23.72
N ARG A 29 -8.44 39.15 23.97
CA ARG A 29 -8.04 40.50 23.52
C ARG A 29 -7.98 40.61 22.01
N ASN A 30 -7.47 39.59 21.33
CA ASN A 30 -7.44 39.50 19.86
C ASN A 30 -8.86 39.52 19.24
N GLY A 31 -9.87 39.09 20.00
CA GLY A 31 -11.27 39.10 19.58
C GLY A 31 -11.63 38.00 18.58
N PRO A 32 -12.82 38.06 17.97
CA PRO A 32 -13.32 36.99 17.11
C PRO A 32 -12.80 37.05 15.65
N GLU A 33 -12.30 38.19 15.18
CA GLU A 33 -11.91 38.39 13.77
C GLU A 33 -10.43 38.05 13.50
N ALA A 34 -9.56 38.31 14.47
CA ALA A 34 -8.14 37.97 14.39
C ALA A 34 -7.92 36.50 14.76
N HIS A 35 -6.97 35.83 14.08
CA HIS A 35 -6.53 34.48 14.43
C HIS A 35 -5.07 34.54 14.89
N PRO A 36 -4.72 33.93 16.03
CA PRO A 36 -5.61 33.20 16.94
C PRO A 36 -6.42 34.14 17.86
N GLY A 37 -7.72 33.88 18.01
CA GLY A 37 -8.66 34.70 18.79
C GLY A 37 -9.66 33.87 19.59
N ALA A 38 -10.76 34.48 20.04
CA ALA A 38 -11.80 33.81 20.81
C ALA A 38 -13.20 34.36 20.53
N ASN A 39 -14.21 33.48 20.61
CA ASN A 39 -15.59 33.82 20.28
C ASN A 39 -16.47 33.97 21.54
N TYR A 40 -16.18 33.23 22.60
CA TYR A 40 -16.95 33.24 23.84
C TYR A 40 -16.06 33.06 25.07
N VAL A 41 -16.51 33.60 26.19
CA VAL A 41 -15.98 33.30 27.53
C VAL A 41 -17.12 32.85 28.43
N ARG A 42 -16.87 31.92 29.34
CA ARG A 42 -17.82 31.47 30.33
C ARG A 42 -17.23 31.68 31.71
N ARG A 43 -18.04 32.25 32.60
CA ARG A 43 -17.68 32.51 33.98
C ARG A 43 -17.93 31.28 34.86
N PRO A 44 -17.32 31.21 36.05
CA PRO A 44 -17.62 30.19 37.06
C PRO A 44 -19.09 30.15 37.48
N ASP A 45 -19.81 31.29 37.39
CA ASP A 45 -21.26 31.37 37.63
C ASP A 45 -22.12 30.71 36.53
N GLY A 46 -21.48 30.16 35.49
CA GLY A 46 -22.09 29.51 34.34
C GLY A 46 -22.52 30.47 33.22
N ARG A 47 -22.41 31.80 33.42
CA ARG A 47 -22.84 32.78 32.42
C ARG A 47 -21.86 32.80 31.25
N ARG A 48 -22.40 32.58 30.05
CA ARG A 48 -21.67 32.69 28.78
C ARG A 48 -21.77 34.11 28.22
N LEU A 49 -20.64 34.70 27.87
CA LEU A 49 -20.51 36.03 27.30
C LEU A 49 -19.89 35.91 25.90
N LYS A 50 -20.46 36.62 24.93
CA LYS A 50 -19.92 36.68 23.57
C LYS A 50 -18.79 37.72 23.50
N VAL A 51 -17.67 37.32 22.92
CA VAL A 51 -16.54 38.22 22.62
C VAL A 51 -16.84 38.95 21.30
N THR A 52 -16.63 40.26 21.31
CA THR A 52 -16.84 41.17 20.18
C THR A 52 -15.71 42.20 20.19
N GLU A 53 -15.45 42.87 19.06
CA GLU A 53 -14.42 43.92 18.99
C GLU A 53 -14.63 45.06 20.00
N LYS A 54 -15.85 45.27 20.48
CA LYS A 54 -16.18 46.35 21.43
C LYS A 54 -15.88 46.00 22.87
N ASN A 55 -15.85 44.72 23.22
CA ASN A 55 -15.73 44.27 24.61
C ASN A 55 -14.53 43.34 24.84
N CYS A 56 -13.75 43.00 23.82
CA CYS A 56 -12.62 42.08 23.91
C CYS A 56 -11.54 42.57 24.90
N GLU A 57 -11.17 43.86 24.85
CA GLU A 57 -10.17 44.44 25.76
C GLU A 57 -10.65 44.38 27.23
N GLU A 58 -11.87 44.84 27.50
CA GLU A 58 -12.45 44.84 28.85
C GLU A 58 -12.69 43.41 29.38
N LEU A 59 -13.09 42.48 28.51
CA LEU A 59 -13.27 41.08 28.91
C LEU A 59 -11.94 40.40 29.20
N ALA A 60 -10.90 40.66 28.41
CA ALA A 60 -9.59 40.09 28.62
C ALA A 60 -9.03 40.47 30.00
N GLU A 61 -9.16 41.72 30.44
CA GLU A 61 -8.71 42.13 31.78
C GLU A 61 -9.44 41.40 32.93
N LYS A 62 -10.67 40.94 32.69
CA LYS A 62 -11.51 40.25 33.69
C LYS A 62 -11.34 38.73 33.70
N VAL A 63 -10.68 38.15 32.69
CA VAL A 63 -10.44 36.71 32.64
C VAL A 63 -9.45 36.35 33.75
N GLU A 64 -9.85 35.38 34.57
CA GLU A 64 -9.12 34.87 35.73
C GLU A 64 -9.15 33.33 35.68
N ALA A 65 -8.43 32.67 36.60
CA ALA A 65 -8.52 31.23 36.78
C ALA A 65 -9.98 30.79 37.02
N ASP A 66 -10.30 29.55 36.65
CA ASP A 66 -11.64 28.93 36.70
C ASP A 66 -12.66 29.46 35.68
N TRP A 67 -12.26 30.39 34.79
CA TRP A 67 -13.06 30.74 33.62
C TRP A 67 -12.84 29.73 32.49
N GLU A 68 -13.77 29.66 31.55
CA GLU A 68 -13.61 28.92 30.29
C GLU A 68 -13.53 29.91 29.13
N VAL A 69 -12.57 29.73 28.21
CA VAL A 69 -12.45 30.53 26.98
C VAL A 69 -12.66 29.62 25.78
N ASN A 70 -13.66 29.91 24.95
CA ASN A 70 -13.84 29.26 23.66
C ASN A 70 -12.96 29.98 22.62
N ARG A 71 -11.70 29.56 22.55
CA ARG A 71 -10.72 30.07 21.60
C ARG A 71 -10.86 29.40 20.24
N HIS A 72 -10.40 30.07 19.19
CA HIS A 72 -10.25 29.50 17.85
C HIS A 72 -9.35 28.25 17.87
N LEU A 73 -9.46 27.41 16.85
CA LEU A 73 -8.51 26.32 16.63
C LEU A 73 -7.12 26.88 16.31
N VAL A 74 -6.08 26.30 16.90
CA VAL A 74 -4.68 26.67 16.66
C VAL A 74 -3.87 25.44 16.28
N ASP A 75 -2.64 25.66 15.80
CA ASP A 75 -1.77 24.57 15.40
C ASP A 75 -1.47 23.63 16.58
N GLY A 76 -1.51 22.32 16.32
CA GLY A 76 -1.33 21.28 17.33
C GLY A 76 -2.59 20.89 18.12
N ASP A 77 -3.72 21.56 17.89
CA ASP A 77 -5.01 21.10 18.44
C ASP A 77 -5.39 19.74 17.86
N ILE A 78 -5.92 18.84 18.70
CA ILE A 78 -6.42 17.54 18.25
C ILE A 78 -7.87 17.66 17.78
N VAL A 79 -8.12 17.13 16.59
CA VAL A 79 -9.45 17.04 15.97
C VAL A 79 -9.69 15.63 15.43
N ILE A 80 -10.95 15.21 15.34
CA ILE A 80 -11.30 13.95 14.68
C ILE A 80 -11.63 14.26 13.21
N PHE A 81 -11.04 13.49 12.31
CA PHE A 81 -11.26 13.59 10.87
C PHE A 81 -11.85 12.29 10.33
N ASN A 82 -12.87 12.43 9.48
CA ASN A 82 -13.71 11.32 9.03
C ASN A 82 -14.06 11.43 7.54
N ARG A 83 -14.04 10.29 6.83
CA ARG A 83 -14.67 10.14 5.52
C ARG A 83 -15.79 9.10 5.57
N GLN A 84 -16.88 9.39 4.86
CA GLN A 84 -18.01 8.48 4.71
C GLN A 84 -17.92 7.76 3.35
N PRO A 85 -18.37 6.50 3.26
CA PRO A 85 -18.89 5.65 4.34
C PRO A 85 -17.76 5.15 5.26
N SER A 86 -18.04 5.07 6.57
CA SER A 86 -17.06 4.59 7.55
C SER A 86 -17.12 3.07 7.68
N LEU A 87 -16.25 2.39 6.93
CA LEU A 87 -16.24 0.93 6.81
C LEU A 87 -15.51 0.25 7.97
N HIS A 88 -14.50 0.91 8.53
CA HIS A 88 -13.68 0.41 9.63
C HIS A 88 -13.29 1.57 10.56
N ARG A 89 -12.73 1.26 11.74
CA ARG A 89 -12.37 2.27 12.74
C ARG A 89 -11.42 3.35 12.19
N MET A 90 -10.51 2.96 11.29
CA MET A 90 -9.53 3.88 10.68
C MET A 90 -10.17 4.91 9.72
N SER A 91 -11.45 4.76 9.35
CA SER A 91 -12.19 5.82 8.63
C SER A 91 -12.50 7.03 9.53
N ILE A 92 -12.14 6.97 10.82
CA ILE A 92 -12.24 8.03 11.83
C ILE A 92 -10.93 8.03 12.65
N MET A 93 -10.09 9.04 12.45
CA MET A 93 -8.81 9.16 13.17
C MET A 93 -8.62 10.58 13.70
N ALA A 94 -7.76 10.72 14.71
CA ALA A 94 -7.38 11.99 15.28
C ALA A 94 -6.18 12.59 14.51
N HIS A 95 -6.32 13.83 14.10
CA HIS A 95 -5.31 14.63 13.40
C HIS A 95 -4.95 15.86 14.23
N GLU A 96 -3.77 16.40 13.95
CA GLU A 96 -3.33 17.68 14.50
C GLU A 96 -3.65 18.81 13.51
N VAL A 97 -4.24 19.88 14.04
CA VAL A 97 -4.58 21.06 13.26
C VAL A 97 -3.28 21.73 12.80
N VAL A 98 -3.27 22.12 11.53
CA VAL A 98 -2.33 23.10 10.98
C VAL A 98 -3.16 24.09 10.19
N VAL A 99 -3.28 25.31 10.68
CA VAL A 99 -4.10 26.36 10.10
C VAL A 99 -3.41 26.89 8.85
N MET A 100 -4.14 26.87 7.75
CA MET A 100 -3.61 27.20 6.43
C MET A 100 -4.61 28.06 5.66
N PRO A 101 -4.15 28.89 4.70
CA PRO A 101 -5.05 29.64 3.83
C PRO A 101 -5.92 28.71 2.97
N TYR A 102 -6.82 29.32 2.20
CA TYR A 102 -7.78 28.68 1.29
C TYR A 102 -8.95 28.00 2.00
N LYS A 103 -9.68 27.10 1.33
CA LYS A 103 -11.02 26.66 1.75
C LYS A 103 -11.20 25.15 1.86
N THR A 104 -10.13 24.36 1.67
CA THR A 104 -10.18 22.90 1.70
C THR A 104 -9.42 22.35 2.90
N PHE A 105 -9.89 21.20 3.41
CA PHE A 105 -9.05 20.39 4.28
C PHE A 105 -7.92 19.79 3.47
N ARG A 106 -6.72 19.77 4.04
CA ARG A 106 -5.55 19.12 3.44
C ARG A 106 -5.24 17.85 4.22
N LEU A 107 -5.19 16.74 3.49
CA LEU A 107 -4.82 15.42 3.96
C LEU A 107 -3.45 15.07 3.36
N ASN A 108 -2.58 14.43 4.14
CA ASN A 108 -1.35 13.87 3.60
C ASN A 108 -1.71 12.64 2.75
N THR A 109 -1.17 12.55 1.53
CA THR A 109 -1.43 11.51 0.53
C THR A 109 -1.15 10.10 1.05
N VAL A 110 -0.13 9.91 1.90
CA VAL A 110 0.17 8.61 2.52
C VAL A 110 -0.94 8.09 3.45
N VAL A 111 -1.83 8.98 3.89
CA VAL A 111 -2.97 8.70 4.78
C VAL A 111 -4.29 8.62 4.00
N CYS A 112 -4.29 8.73 2.68
CA CYS A 112 -5.48 8.46 1.86
C CYS A 112 -6.03 7.03 1.97
N PRO A 113 -5.18 5.96 1.99
CA PRO A 113 -5.62 4.57 2.04
C PRO A 113 -6.63 4.24 3.17
N PRO A 114 -6.40 4.58 4.46
CA PRO A 114 -7.37 4.28 5.53
C PRO A 114 -8.70 5.05 5.40
N TYR A 115 -8.75 6.15 4.66
CA TYR A 115 -10.00 6.84 4.36
C TYR A 115 -10.65 6.38 3.07
N ASN A 116 -9.93 5.58 2.27
CA ASN A 116 -10.24 5.29 0.87
C ASN A 116 -10.56 6.59 0.08
N ALA A 117 -9.82 7.66 0.39
CA ALA A 117 -10.08 9.00 -0.12
C ALA A 117 -9.28 9.25 -1.40
N ASP A 118 -9.91 9.91 -2.37
CA ASP A 118 -9.25 10.49 -3.51
C ASP A 118 -9.48 12.02 -3.53
N PHE A 119 -9.13 12.66 -4.65
CA PHE A 119 -9.23 14.10 -4.82
C PHE A 119 -10.08 14.51 -6.03
N ASP A 120 -11.05 13.68 -6.42
CA ASP A 120 -11.93 13.94 -7.57
C ASP A 120 -13.12 14.87 -7.26
N GLY A 121 -13.28 15.25 -5.98
CA GLY A 121 -14.44 15.98 -5.46
C GLY A 121 -14.89 15.53 -4.07
N ASP A 122 -14.21 14.54 -3.49
CA ASP A 122 -14.44 14.03 -2.15
C ASP A 122 -14.56 15.10 -1.06
N GLU A 123 -15.55 14.92 -0.17
CA GLU A 123 -15.76 15.73 1.03
C GLU A 123 -15.50 14.91 2.29
N MET A 124 -14.92 15.55 3.32
CA MET A 124 -14.59 14.94 4.60
C MET A 124 -15.06 15.80 5.77
N ASN A 125 -15.39 15.13 6.88
CA ASN A 125 -15.90 15.75 8.09
C ASN A 125 -14.78 15.98 9.10
N MET A 126 -14.85 17.10 9.82
CA MET A 126 -13.97 17.42 10.93
C MET A 126 -14.78 17.70 12.20
N HIS A 127 -14.37 17.14 13.33
CA HIS A 127 -15.01 17.30 14.62
C HIS A 127 -14.02 17.85 15.65
N ALA A 128 -14.33 18.99 16.25
CA ALA A 128 -13.50 19.59 17.30
C ALA A 128 -13.97 19.13 18.69
N LEU A 129 -13.06 18.49 19.43
CA LEU A 129 -13.32 17.94 20.75
C LEU A 129 -13.29 19.03 21.83
N GLN A 130 -14.36 19.12 22.64
CA GLN A 130 -14.52 20.18 23.64
C GLN A 130 -13.87 19.85 24.99
N ASN A 131 -14.07 18.62 25.48
CA ASN A 131 -13.60 18.18 26.79
C ASN A 131 -12.13 17.73 26.72
N GLU A 132 -11.37 18.00 27.77
CA GLU A 132 -9.96 17.57 27.87
C GLU A 132 -9.81 16.05 27.83
N GLU A 133 -10.71 15.31 28.50
CA GLU A 133 -10.68 13.85 28.53
C GLU A 133 -10.84 13.26 27.12
N ALA A 134 -11.80 13.77 26.34
CA ALA A 134 -11.99 13.35 24.95
C ALA A 134 -10.78 13.70 24.06
N ARG A 135 -10.17 14.88 24.27
CA ARG A 135 -8.94 15.27 23.58
C ARG A 135 -7.77 14.33 23.92
N ALA A 136 -7.62 13.97 25.19
CA ALA A 136 -6.59 13.06 25.66
C ALA A 136 -6.80 11.66 25.10
N GLU A 137 -8.02 11.13 25.16
CA GLU A 137 -8.38 9.82 24.59
C GLU A 137 -8.09 9.77 23.09
N ALA A 138 -8.54 10.77 22.33
CA ALA A 138 -8.27 10.85 20.89
C ALA A 138 -6.77 10.97 20.59
N ARG A 139 -6.02 11.71 21.41
CA ARG A 139 -4.56 11.86 21.28
C ARG A 139 -3.82 10.55 21.58
N VAL A 140 -4.29 9.75 22.53
CA VAL A 140 -3.60 8.52 22.93
C VAL A 140 -3.98 7.34 22.03
N LEU A 141 -5.26 7.22 21.67
CA LEU A 141 -5.78 6.01 21.02
C LEU A 141 -6.05 6.17 19.52
N MET A 142 -6.41 7.38 19.07
CA MET A 142 -6.95 7.59 17.72
C MET A 142 -6.00 8.32 16.77
N ARG A 143 -4.82 8.76 17.22
CA ARG A 143 -3.86 9.46 16.35
C ARG A 143 -3.51 8.59 15.15
N VAL A 144 -3.31 9.23 14.01
CA VAL A 144 -2.98 8.56 12.73
C VAL A 144 -1.84 7.56 12.87
N GLN A 145 -0.74 7.95 13.53
CA GLN A 145 0.43 7.09 13.75
C GLN A 145 0.12 5.83 14.58
N GLU A 146 -0.86 5.89 15.49
CA GLU A 146 -1.28 4.76 16.33
C GLU A 146 -2.22 3.81 15.56
N GLN A 147 -2.51 4.12 14.30
CA GLN A 147 -3.39 3.35 13.39
C GLN A 147 -2.67 2.99 12.08
N ILE A 148 -1.33 2.91 12.10
CA ILE A 148 -0.53 2.45 10.95
C ILE A 148 -0.83 0.97 10.63
N LEU A 149 -1.03 0.13 11.65
CA LEU A 149 -1.32 -1.29 11.48
C LEU A 149 -2.84 -1.56 11.43
N SER A 150 -3.25 -2.30 10.39
CA SER A 150 -4.64 -2.67 10.14
C SER A 150 -5.13 -3.74 11.12
N PRO A 151 -6.25 -3.53 11.83
CA PRO A 151 -6.84 -4.55 12.71
C PRO A 151 -7.38 -5.77 11.99
N ARG A 152 -7.52 -5.71 10.66
CA ARG A 152 -8.03 -6.82 9.86
C ARG A 152 -6.99 -7.93 9.67
N PHE A 153 -5.72 -7.57 9.50
CA PHE A 153 -4.68 -8.49 9.08
C PHE A 153 -3.30 -8.22 9.71
N GLY A 154 -3.16 -7.22 10.59
CA GLY A 154 -1.90 -6.98 11.31
C GLY A 154 -0.79 -6.31 10.52
N GLY A 155 -1.04 -5.96 9.26
CA GLY A 155 -0.06 -5.31 8.39
C GLY A 155 -0.29 -3.80 8.23
N ASN A 156 0.73 -3.13 7.71
CA ASN A 156 0.70 -1.71 7.38
C ASN A 156 -0.47 -1.31 6.44
N ILE A 157 -1.16 -0.20 6.73
CA ILE A 157 -2.14 0.45 5.85
C ILE A 157 -1.76 1.88 5.43
N ILE A 158 -0.76 2.50 6.07
CA ILE A 158 -0.34 3.87 5.80
C ILE A 158 1.06 3.84 5.21
N GLY A 159 1.23 4.32 3.98
CA GLY A 159 2.52 4.21 3.30
C GLY A 159 2.58 5.05 2.04
N ALA A 160 3.69 4.90 1.33
CA ALA A 160 3.88 5.49 0.02
C ALA A 160 2.79 5.00 -0.96
N ILE A 161 2.40 5.85 -1.89
CA ILE A 161 1.42 5.55 -2.95
C ILE A 161 1.87 6.18 -4.26
N GLN A 162 1.54 5.58 -5.40
CA GLN A 162 1.67 6.19 -6.74
C GLN A 162 3.04 6.88 -6.95
N ASP A 163 3.08 8.20 -7.10
CA ASP A 163 4.31 8.99 -7.34
C ASP A 163 5.43 8.70 -6.34
N HIS A 164 5.09 8.41 -5.07
CA HIS A 164 6.11 8.06 -4.08
C HIS A 164 6.79 6.74 -4.45
N ILE A 165 6.02 5.76 -4.91
CA ILE A 165 6.52 4.44 -5.31
C ILE A 165 7.37 4.55 -6.58
N SER A 166 6.90 5.30 -7.58
CA SER A 166 7.72 5.57 -8.77
C SER A 166 9.00 6.33 -8.42
N GLY A 167 8.94 7.27 -7.48
CA GLY A 167 10.10 8.01 -7.00
C GLY A 167 11.13 7.14 -6.29
N THR A 168 10.73 6.23 -5.41
CA THR A 168 11.66 5.29 -4.74
C THR A 168 12.19 4.24 -5.69
N TYR A 169 11.38 3.76 -6.64
CA TYR A 169 11.81 2.84 -7.69
C TYR A 169 12.92 3.47 -8.55
N LEU A 170 12.68 4.67 -9.09
CA LEU A 170 13.67 5.39 -9.90
C LEU A 170 14.94 5.73 -9.10
N LEU A 171 14.81 5.95 -7.79
CA LEU A 171 15.93 6.19 -6.91
C LEU A 171 16.81 4.94 -6.71
N THR A 172 16.24 3.73 -6.67
CA THR A 172 16.96 2.54 -6.17
C THR A 172 17.19 1.43 -7.20
N HIS A 173 16.38 1.37 -8.27
CA HIS A 173 16.40 0.27 -9.24
C HIS A 173 17.67 0.25 -10.10
N SER A 174 17.91 1.31 -10.88
CA SER A 174 19.16 1.47 -11.64
C SER A 174 20.32 1.97 -10.77
N ASN A 175 20.05 2.23 -9.49
CA ASN A 175 20.94 2.85 -8.51
C ASN A 175 21.79 4.01 -9.06
N PRO A 176 21.14 5.09 -9.56
CA PRO A 176 21.82 6.19 -10.23
C PRO A 176 22.73 6.99 -9.30
N GLU A 177 23.71 7.65 -9.90
CA GLU A 177 24.67 8.53 -9.23
C GLU A 177 24.16 9.98 -9.13
N PHE A 178 24.29 10.57 -7.96
CA PHE A 178 23.90 11.93 -7.64
C PHE A 178 25.11 12.76 -7.22
N SER A 179 25.17 14.00 -7.69
CA SER A 179 26.14 14.98 -7.19
C SER A 179 25.79 15.43 -5.76
N GLU A 180 26.77 15.99 -5.04
CA GLU A 180 26.59 16.54 -3.69
C GLU A 180 25.37 17.47 -3.58
N THR A 181 25.16 18.35 -4.56
CA THR A 181 24.02 19.27 -4.57
C THR A 181 22.68 18.55 -4.71
N GLN A 182 22.63 17.48 -5.52
CA GLN A 182 21.41 16.68 -5.68
C GLN A 182 21.13 15.85 -4.42
N ALA A 183 22.16 15.21 -3.85
CA ALA A 183 22.07 14.45 -2.61
C ALA A 183 21.56 15.32 -1.45
N LEU A 184 22.12 16.53 -1.29
CA LEU A 184 21.66 17.51 -0.31
C LEU A 184 20.22 17.96 -0.56
N ASP A 185 19.80 18.15 -1.82
CA ASP A 185 18.41 18.52 -2.10
C ASP A 185 17.44 17.37 -1.80
N LEU A 186 17.79 16.12 -2.13
CA LEU A 186 17.02 14.91 -1.85
C LEU A 186 16.79 14.72 -0.35
N LEU A 187 17.83 14.88 0.46
CA LEU A 187 17.78 14.70 1.92
C LEU A 187 17.29 15.94 2.69
N ARG A 188 17.08 17.08 2.03
CA ARG A 188 16.77 18.37 2.67
C ARG A 188 15.57 18.36 3.66
N ALA A 189 14.59 17.50 3.41
CA ALA A 189 13.35 17.43 4.19
C ALA A 189 13.30 16.23 5.16
N THR A 190 14.45 15.60 5.41
CA THR A 190 14.60 14.45 6.30
C THR A 190 15.31 14.87 7.59
N ARG A 191 15.51 13.93 8.52
CA ARG A 191 16.26 14.12 9.77
C ARG A 191 17.77 14.13 9.60
N VAL A 192 18.28 13.90 8.38
CA VAL A 192 19.70 13.75 8.10
C VAL A 192 20.35 15.13 8.10
N ASP A 193 21.21 15.39 9.08
CA ASP A 193 21.86 16.69 9.28
C ASP A 193 23.24 16.78 8.60
N GLU A 194 23.93 15.65 8.44
CA GLU A 194 25.23 15.54 7.79
C GLU A 194 25.12 14.59 6.60
N LEU A 195 25.68 15.00 5.45
CA LEU A 195 25.69 14.15 4.27
C LEU A 195 26.61 12.95 4.53
N PRO A 196 26.21 11.71 4.17
CA PRO A 196 27.06 10.54 4.34
C PRO A 196 28.33 10.65 3.50
N GLU A 197 29.31 9.80 3.79
CA GLU A 197 30.50 9.67 2.95
C GLU A 197 30.09 9.35 1.50
N ALA A 198 30.85 9.89 0.54
CA ALA A 198 30.58 9.64 -0.87
C ALA A 198 30.84 8.16 -1.21
N ASP A 199 29.97 7.56 -2.01
CA ASP A 199 30.11 6.17 -2.47
C ASP A 199 31.31 5.99 -3.40
N GLY A 200 31.72 7.08 -4.07
CA GLY A 200 32.88 7.08 -4.93
C GLY A 200 33.16 8.43 -5.57
N VAL A 201 34.08 8.39 -6.53
CA VAL A 201 34.46 9.55 -7.35
C VAL A 201 34.27 9.20 -8.81
N ASP A 202 33.56 10.04 -9.55
CA ASP A 202 33.28 9.87 -10.97
C ASP A 202 34.54 10.05 -11.84
N ASP A 203 34.41 9.74 -13.14
CA ASP A 203 35.50 9.89 -14.13
C ASP A 203 36.02 11.34 -14.25
N ALA A 204 35.25 12.33 -13.78
CA ALA A 204 35.62 13.74 -13.77
C ALA A 204 36.27 14.19 -12.45
N GLY A 205 36.48 13.27 -11.49
CA GLY A 205 37.09 13.55 -10.20
C GLY A 205 36.15 14.17 -9.18
N LYS A 206 34.83 14.02 -9.33
CA LYS A 206 33.81 14.54 -8.41
C LYS A 206 33.19 13.41 -7.59
N GLU A 207 32.96 13.69 -6.32
CA GLU A 207 32.27 12.77 -5.41
C GLU A 207 30.80 12.57 -5.84
N PHE A 208 30.32 11.33 -5.72
CA PHE A 208 28.94 10.96 -5.99
C PHE A 208 28.33 10.11 -4.87
N TRP A 209 27.01 10.12 -4.81
CA TRP A 209 26.18 9.33 -3.91
C TRP A 209 25.18 8.52 -4.74
N THR A 210 24.90 7.30 -4.34
CA THR A 210 23.95 6.40 -4.99
C THR A 210 22.60 6.48 -4.30
N GLY A 211 21.53 6.18 -5.04
CA GLY A 211 20.19 6.26 -4.47
C GLY A 211 19.93 5.25 -3.35
N ARG A 212 20.60 4.09 -3.36
CA ARG A 212 20.56 3.13 -2.25
C ARG A 212 21.16 3.73 -0.97
N THR A 213 22.35 4.32 -1.03
CA THR A 213 22.98 4.98 0.12
C THR A 213 22.10 6.11 0.67
N LEU A 214 21.51 6.94 -0.21
CA LEU A 214 20.60 7.99 0.22
C LEU A 214 19.31 7.47 0.89
N PHE A 215 18.84 6.28 0.48
CA PHE A 215 17.72 5.61 1.13
C PHE A 215 18.12 5.00 2.48
N SER A 216 19.29 4.38 2.58
CA SER A 216 19.85 3.79 3.81
C SER A 216 19.89 4.77 4.97
N GLU A 217 20.21 6.05 4.71
CA GLU A 217 20.21 7.11 5.74
C GLU A 217 18.86 7.29 6.46
N LEU A 218 17.77 6.83 5.84
CA LEU A 218 16.43 6.87 6.42
C LEU A 218 16.12 5.68 7.30
N LEU A 219 16.98 4.65 7.36
CA LEU A 219 16.78 3.43 8.12
C LEU A 219 17.44 3.53 9.52
N PRO A 220 17.07 2.67 10.48
CA PRO A 220 17.85 2.44 11.70
C PRO A 220 19.12 1.63 11.39
N ASP A 221 20.23 1.94 12.06
CA ASP A 221 21.55 1.34 11.85
C ASP A 221 21.65 -0.15 12.21
N ASP A 222 20.63 -0.72 12.87
CA ASP A 222 20.55 -2.12 13.30
C ASP A 222 19.40 -2.87 12.62
N LEU A 223 18.88 -2.33 11.51
CA LEU A 223 17.80 -2.96 10.76
C LEU A 223 18.36 -3.97 9.76
N ASP A 224 17.99 -5.23 9.95
CA ASP A 224 18.19 -6.30 8.98
C ASP A 224 16.85 -6.77 8.42
N LEU A 225 16.75 -6.88 7.09
CA LEU A 225 15.52 -7.32 6.42
C LEU A 225 15.83 -7.89 5.03
N SER A 226 15.19 -9.01 4.70
CA SER A 226 15.22 -9.56 3.34
C SER A 226 13.82 -9.94 2.84
N PHE A 227 13.48 -9.54 1.62
CA PHE A 227 12.20 -9.86 0.97
C PHE A 227 12.32 -9.74 -0.55
N THR A 228 11.32 -10.23 -1.28
CA THR A 228 11.23 -10.08 -2.74
C THR A 228 10.34 -8.90 -3.07
N SER A 229 10.83 -7.98 -3.91
CA SER A 229 10.07 -6.82 -4.37
C SER A 229 9.06 -7.18 -5.47
N SER A 230 8.11 -6.29 -5.75
CA SER A 230 7.17 -6.42 -6.88
C SER A 230 7.89 -6.46 -8.22
N ALA A 231 9.05 -5.80 -8.32
CA ALA A 231 9.93 -5.86 -9.48
C ALA A 231 10.59 -7.24 -9.68
N GLY A 232 10.51 -8.13 -8.69
CA GLY A 232 11.15 -9.45 -8.69
C GLY A 232 12.59 -9.44 -8.18
N ASP A 233 13.06 -8.32 -7.63
CA ASP A 233 14.41 -8.21 -7.07
C ASP A 233 14.43 -8.70 -5.61
N SER A 234 15.54 -9.33 -5.21
CA SER A 234 15.78 -9.62 -3.79
C SER A 234 16.26 -8.34 -3.11
N VAL A 235 15.45 -7.80 -2.20
CA VAL A 235 15.81 -6.65 -1.37
C VAL A 235 16.54 -7.17 -0.14
N VAL A 236 17.73 -6.62 0.12
CA VAL A 236 18.59 -6.99 1.26
C VAL A 236 19.03 -5.71 1.95
N ILE A 237 18.62 -5.57 3.21
CA ILE A 237 19.03 -4.51 4.12
C ILE A 237 19.82 -5.17 5.25
N GLU A 238 21.04 -4.71 5.47
CA GLU A 238 21.94 -5.19 6.54
C GLU A 238 22.49 -3.98 7.30
N ASP A 239 22.43 -3.99 8.64
CA ASP A 239 22.89 -2.88 9.49
C ASP A 239 22.36 -1.50 9.01
N GLY A 240 21.08 -1.45 8.59
CA GLY A 240 20.46 -0.24 8.06
C GLY A 240 20.93 0.20 6.67
N GLN A 241 21.74 -0.59 5.98
CA GLN A 241 22.24 -0.32 4.63
C GLN A 241 21.51 -1.16 3.59
N LEU A 242 20.93 -0.49 2.59
CA LEU A 242 20.34 -1.16 1.42
C LEU A 242 21.44 -1.67 0.48
N ILE A 243 21.81 -2.94 0.63
CA ILE A 243 22.88 -3.59 -0.13
C ILE A 243 22.40 -3.89 -1.55
N GLU A 244 21.24 -4.55 -1.67
CA GLU A 244 20.67 -5.01 -2.94
C GLU A 244 19.16 -4.78 -3.00
N GLY A 245 18.65 -4.69 -4.23
CA GLY A 245 17.24 -4.65 -4.54
C GLY A 245 16.70 -3.26 -4.82
N THR A 246 15.39 -3.23 -5.03
CA THR A 246 14.64 -2.06 -5.47
C THR A 246 13.52 -1.78 -4.46
N ILE A 247 13.36 -0.52 -4.08
CA ILE A 247 12.33 -0.08 -3.15
C ILE A 247 11.08 0.32 -3.93
N ASP A 248 10.09 -0.55 -3.92
CA ASP A 248 8.81 -0.41 -4.61
C ASP A 248 7.60 -0.49 -3.65
N GLU A 249 6.40 -0.83 -4.15
CA GLU A 249 5.17 -0.93 -3.35
C GLU A 249 5.31 -1.92 -2.18
N ASP A 250 5.96 -3.06 -2.37
CA ASP A 250 6.11 -4.08 -1.32
C ASP A 250 7.08 -3.65 -0.22
N ALA A 251 7.98 -2.69 -0.49
CA ALA A 251 8.91 -2.17 0.50
C ALA A 251 8.26 -1.09 1.40
N VAL A 252 7.65 -0.08 0.78
CA VAL A 252 7.23 1.17 1.46
C VAL A 252 5.76 1.54 1.24
N GLY A 253 5.04 0.74 0.46
CA GLY A 253 3.67 0.99 0.07
C GLY A 253 2.65 0.87 1.19
N ALA A 254 1.47 1.41 0.93
CA ALA A 254 0.29 1.16 1.74
C ALA A 254 -0.23 -0.28 1.48
N PHE A 255 -0.84 -0.91 2.48
CA PHE A 255 -1.39 -2.27 2.38
C PHE A 255 -0.36 -3.39 2.15
N GLY A 256 0.89 -3.24 2.60
CA GLY A 256 1.87 -4.33 2.49
C GLY A 256 3.34 -3.93 2.42
N GLY A 257 3.75 -2.78 2.95
CA GLY A 257 5.16 -2.36 2.95
C GLY A 257 5.98 -3.02 4.06
N GLU A 258 6.84 -3.99 3.72
CA GLU A 258 7.67 -4.78 4.65
C GLU A 258 8.55 -3.90 5.55
N VAL A 259 9.18 -2.86 4.98
CA VAL A 259 10.05 -1.94 5.75
C VAL A 259 9.21 -1.13 6.74
N VAL A 260 8.05 -0.62 6.30
CA VAL A 260 7.18 0.20 7.17
C VAL A 260 6.57 -0.65 8.28
N ASP A 261 6.15 -1.87 7.96
CA ASP A 261 5.58 -2.82 8.92
C ASP A 261 6.62 -3.21 9.98
N THR A 262 7.83 -3.59 9.55
CA THR A 262 8.96 -3.93 10.42
C THR A 262 9.33 -2.76 11.33
N LEU A 263 9.46 -1.54 10.78
CA LEU A 263 9.74 -0.36 11.59
C LEU A 263 8.66 -0.07 12.62
N THR A 264 7.40 -0.31 12.28
CA THR A 264 6.28 -0.11 13.21
C THR A 264 6.32 -1.12 14.36
N LYS A 265 6.61 -2.40 14.05
CA LYS A 265 6.61 -3.49 15.03
C LYS A 265 7.87 -3.53 15.90
N ALA A 266 9.04 -3.28 15.32
CA ALA A 266 10.33 -3.38 16.02
C ALA A 266 10.75 -2.05 16.68
N TYR A 267 10.50 -0.90 16.04
CA TYR A 267 10.99 0.42 16.50
C TYR A 267 9.88 1.36 16.98
N GLY A 268 8.61 0.96 16.81
CA GLY A 268 7.44 1.68 17.27
C GLY A 268 6.88 2.69 16.27
N GLU A 269 5.63 3.07 16.51
CA GLU A 269 4.79 3.88 15.63
C GLU A 269 5.38 5.29 15.39
N THR A 270 6.09 5.84 16.37
CA THR A 270 6.73 7.15 16.24
C THR A 270 7.86 7.13 15.21
N ARG A 271 8.67 6.07 15.19
CA ARG A 271 9.77 5.92 14.23
C ARG A 271 9.22 5.68 12.82
N ALA A 272 8.23 4.82 12.69
CA ALA A 272 7.52 4.56 11.43
C ALA A 272 6.88 5.84 10.86
N ARG A 273 6.22 6.65 11.70
CA ARG A 273 5.68 7.95 11.29
C ARG A 273 6.74 8.90 10.74
N VAL A 274 7.93 8.95 11.35
CA VAL A 274 9.04 9.77 10.85
C VAL A 274 9.46 9.26 9.47
N PHE A 275 9.73 7.95 9.37
CA PHE A 275 10.14 7.30 8.12
C PHE A 275 9.16 7.52 6.96
N ILE A 276 7.85 7.33 7.17
CA ILE A 276 6.83 7.52 6.14
C ILE A 276 6.85 8.96 5.60
N ASN A 277 7.04 9.97 6.46
CA ASN A 277 7.12 11.37 6.01
C ASN A 277 8.42 11.66 5.25
N GLU A 278 9.53 11.04 5.67
CA GLU A 278 10.83 11.17 5.01
C GLU A 278 10.82 10.54 3.62
N ILE A 279 10.31 9.31 3.49
CA ILE A 279 10.12 8.66 2.19
C ILE A 279 9.25 9.50 1.28
N ALA A 280 8.09 9.96 1.78
CA ALA A 280 7.20 10.76 0.94
C ALA A 280 7.91 12.00 0.39
N SER A 281 8.75 12.64 1.22
CA SER A 281 9.51 13.82 0.81
C SER A 281 10.67 13.47 -0.14
N LEU A 282 11.44 12.43 0.17
CA LEU A 282 12.57 11.95 -0.64
C LEU A 282 12.08 11.52 -2.03
N ALA A 283 11.04 10.69 -2.09
CA ALA A 283 10.48 10.18 -3.33
C ALA A 283 9.92 11.29 -4.21
N MET A 284 9.19 12.26 -3.63
CA MET A 284 8.69 13.42 -4.38
C MET A 284 9.82 14.29 -4.94
N ARG A 285 10.97 14.35 -4.28
CA ARG A 285 12.14 15.06 -4.82
C ARG A 285 12.88 14.24 -5.86
N ALA A 286 12.98 12.93 -5.66
CA ALA A 286 13.55 12.01 -6.64
C ALA A 286 12.80 12.10 -7.96
N ILE A 287 11.46 11.94 -7.95
CA ILE A 287 10.65 12.02 -9.16
C ILE A 287 10.74 13.40 -9.85
N MET A 288 10.88 14.49 -9.08
CA MET A 288 11.11 15.83 -9.64
C MET A 288 12.50 16.00 -10.28
N ASN A 289 13.53 15.32 -9.75
CA ASN A 289 14.88 15.35 -10.31
C ASN A 289 14.96 14.57 -11.63
N PHE A 290 14.35 13.39 -11.72
CA PHE A 290 14.31 12.60 -12.95
C PHE A 290 13.39 13.24 -14.00
N GLY A 291 12.27 13.80 -13.56
CA GLY A 291 11.18 14.19 -14.44
C GLY A 291 10.45 12.94 -14.93
N PHE A 292 9.21 12.77 -14.51
CA PHE A 292 8.43 11.59 -14.84
C PHE A 292 7.12 11.98 -15.51
N SER A 293 6.85 11.43 -16.68
CA SER A 293 5.64 11.68 -17.47
C SER A 293 5.40 10.50 -18.38
N ILE A 294 4.14 10.27 -18.74
CA ILE A 294 3.74 9.28 -19.74
C ILE A 294 3.23 10.00 -21.00
N GLY A 295 3.55 9.45 -22.16
CA GLY A 295 3.09 9.86 -23.47
C GLY A 295 2.38 8.72 -24.19
N ILE A 296 1.79 9.03 -25.34
CA ILE A 296 1.14 8.03 -26.19
C ILE A 296 2.14 7.02 -26.76
N ASP A 297 3.40 7.41 -26.93
CA ASP A 297 4.42 6.54 -27.53
C ASP A 297 4.85 5.42 -26.58
N ASP A 298 4.70 5.61 -25.27
CA ASP A 298 5.00 4.61 -24.22
C ASP A 298 4.10 3.37 -24.29
N GLU A 299 2.99 3.44 -25.02
CA GLU A 299 2.05 2.34 -25.25
C GLU A 299 2.16 1.78 -26.68
N SER A 300 3.22 2.14 -27.42
CA SER A 300 3.42 1.70 -28.81
C SER A 300 4.34 0.51 -28.88
N ILE A 301 3.97 -0.46 -29.70
CA ILE A 301 4.84 -1.57 -30.08
C ILE A 301 5.25 -1.42 -31.56
N PRO A 302 6.43 -1.93 -31.97
CA PRO A 302 6.84 -1.91 -33.37
C PRO A 302 5.89 -2.70 -34.28
N PRO A 303 5.79 -2.38 -35.59
CA PRO A 303 4.95 -3.13 -36.51
C PRO A 303 5.24 -4.64 -36.57
N GLU A 304 6.50 -5.04 -36.36
CA GLU A 304 6.88 -6.46 -36.30
C GLU A 304 6.32 -7.17 -35.06
N ALA A 305 6.07 -6.42 -33.98
CA ALA A 305 5.41 -6.94 -32.79
C ALA A 305 3.88 -6.98 -32.97
N GLU A 306 3.31 -5.99 -33.65
CA GLU A 306 1.88 -5.98 -34.03
C GLU A 306 1.56 -7.22 -34.89
N GLU A 307 2.39 -7.54 -35.89
CA GLU A 307 2.21 -8.73 -36.74
C GLU A 307 2.27 -10.03 -35.92
N GLN A 308 3.16 -10.13 -34.92
CA GLN A 308 3.22 -11.29 -34.03
C GLN A 308 1.99 -11.42 -33.12
N VAL A 309 1.44 -10.29 -32.67
CA VAL A 309 0.19 -10.27 -31.89
C VAL A 309 -0.97 -10.74 -32.76
N ASP A 310 -1.06 -10.25 -34.00
CA ASP A 310 -2.08 -10.66 -34.97
C ASP A 310 -1.99 -12.16 -35.28
N ASP A 311 -0.79 -12.70 -35.51
CA ASP A 311 -0.55 -14.13 -35.72
C ASP A 311 -1.01 -14.98 -34.51
N ALA A 312 -0.76 -14.50 -33.29
CA ALA A 312 -1.18 -15.18 -32.06
C ALA A 312 -2.71 -15.21 -31.91
N ILE A 313 -3.38 -14.13 -32.30
CA ILE A 313 -4.85 -14.02 -32.29
C ILE A 313 -5.45 -14.92 -33.39
N GLU A 314 -4.89 -14.90 -34.60
CA GLU A 314 -5.35 -15.75 -35.72
C GLU A 314 -5.23 -17.24 -35.36
N SER A 315 -4.11 -17.65 -34.76
CA SER A 315 -3.94 -19.03 -34.27
C SER A 315 -5.00 -19.42 -33.22
N ALA A 316 -5.45 -18.47 -32.40
CA ALA A 316 -6.52 -18.72 -31.45
C ALA A 316 -7.90 -18.82 -32.13
N TYR A 317 -8.17 -18.05 -33.18
CA TYR A 317 -9.38 -18.20 -33.99
C TYR A 317 -9.43 -19.56 -34.67
N ASP A 318 -8.34 -20.04 -35.25
CA ASP A 318 -8.27 -21.38 -35.85
C ASP A 318 -8.60 -22.47 -34.83
N ARG A 319 -7.99 -22.40 -33.63
CA ARG A 319 -8.27 -23.33 -32.53
C ARG A 319 -9.72 -23.29 -32.05
N VAL A 320 -10.32 -22.10 -31.98
CA VAL A 320 -11.74 -21.96 -31.62
C VAL A 320 -12.63 -22.57 -32.70
N GLN A 321 -12.29 -22.36 -33.97
CA GLN A 321 -13.01 -22.96 -35.08
C GLN A 321 -12.94 -24.50 -35.05
N GLU A 322 -11.77 -25.08 -34.78
CA GLU A 322 -11.62 -26.54 -34.57
C GLU A 322 -12.49 -27.07 -33.41
N LEU A 323 -12.58 -26.31 -32.31
CA LEU A 323 -13.43 -26.67 -31.16
C LEU A 323 -14.91 -26.64 -31.54
N ILE A 324 -15.35 -25.64 -32.31
CA ILE A 324 -16.72 -25.51 -32.81
C ILE A 324 -17.05 -26.68 -33.75
N GLU A 325 -16.15 -27.01 -34.69
CA GLU A 325 -16.35 -28.13 -35.61
C GLU A 325 -16.45 -29.48 -34.88
N THR A 326 -15.61 -29.71 -33.87
CA THR A 326 -15.66 -30.91 -33.02
C THR A 326 -16.97 -31.00 -32.23
N TYR A 327 -17.48 -29.85 -31.77
CA TYR A 327 -18.76 -29.76 -31.09
C TYR A 327 -19.94 -30.04 -32.05
N GLU A 328 -19.93 -29.47 -33.25
CA GLU A 328 -20.95 -29.71 -34.27
C GLU A 328 -20.96 -31.17 -34.76
N ALA A 329 -19.80 -31.83 -34.79
CA ALA A 329 -19.67 -33.26 -35.05
C ALA A 329 -20.20 -34.15 -33.91
N GLY A 330 -20.45 -33.59 -32.73
CA GLY A 330 -20.86 -34.32 -31.53
C GLY A 330 -19.74 -35.14 -30.88
N GLU A 331 -18.49 -34.81 -31.19
CA GLU A 331 -17.29 -35.53 -30.72
C GLU A 331 -16.64 -34.86 -29.49
N LEU A 332 -17.16 -33.70 -29.06
CA LEU A 332 -16.62 -32.98 -27.91
C LEU A 332 -16.91 -33.69 -26.59
N GLU A 333 -15.86 -34.18 -25.92
CA GLU A 333 -15.97 -34.74 -24.58
C GLU A 333 -16.28 -33.66 -23.53
N SER A 334 -17.29 -33.92 -22.70
CA SER A 334 -17.69 -33.05 -21.59
C SER A 334 -16.67 -33.08 -20.46
N LEU A 335 -16.40 -31.91 -19.87
CA LEU A 335 -15.63 -31.83 -18.64
C LEU A 335 -16.42 -32.40 -17.45
N PRO A 336 -15.75 -32.95 -16.42
CA PRO A 336 -16.41 -33.49 -15.24
C PRO A 336 -17.33 -32.45 -14.58
N GLY A 337 -18.60 -32.81 -14.39
CA GLY A 337 -19.60 -31.97 -13.71
C GLY A 337 -20.22 -30.86 -14.56
N ARG A 338 -19.95 -30.81 -15.87
CA ARG A 338 -20.48 -29.80 -16.79
C ARG A 338 -21.15 -30.41 -18.02
N GLY A 339 -22.06 -29.63 -18.62
CA GLY A 339 -22.65 -29.98 -19.91
C GLY A 339 -21.63 -29.90 -21.06
N VAL A 340 -21.99 -30.43 -22.24
CA VAL A 340 -21.16 -30.33 -23.45
C VAL A 340 -21.05 -28.86 -23.90
N ASP A 341 -22.17 -28.13 -23.91
CA ASP A 341 -22.23 -26.71 -24.29
C ASP A 341 -21.38 -25.83 -23.36
N GLU A 342 -21.50 -26.05 -22.04
CA GLU A 342 -20.66 -25.38 -21.04
C GLU A 342 -19.18 -25.74 -21.19
N THR A 343 -18.88 -26.96 -21.64
CA THR A 343 -17.52 -27.41 -21.90
C THR A 343 -16.93 -26.69 -23.12
N LEU A 344 -17.71 -26.52 -24.19
CA LEU A 344 -17.30 -25.74 -25.34
C LEU A 344 -16.97 -24.30 -24.93
N GLU A 345 -17.89 -23.63 -24.24
CA GLU A 345 -17.72 -22.24 -23.79
C GLU A 345 -16.46 -22.07 -22.94
N MET A 346 -16.23 -22.97 -21.99
CA MET A 346 -15.02 -22.94 -21.17
C MET A 346 -13.74 -23.12 -21.98
N LYS A 347 -13.71 -24.09 -22.91
CA LYS A 347 -12.53 -24.33 -23.74
C LYS A 347 -12.24 -23.14 -24.63
N ILE A 348 -13.27 -22.50 -25.20
CA ILE A 348 -13.11 -21.27 -25.98
C ILE A 348 -12.55 -20.14 -25.12
N MET A 349 -13.16 -19.87 -23.95
CA MET A 349 -12.65 -18.83 -23.04
C MET A 349 -11.19 -19.08 -22.62
N GLN A 350 -10.81 -20.34 -22.38
CA GLN A 350 -9.43 -20.68 -22.05
C GLN A 350 -8.47 -20.43 -23.22
N THR A 351 -8.86 -20.78 -24.45
CA THR A 351 -8.05 -20.53 -25.65
C THR A 351 -7.87 -19.03 -25.90
N LEU A 352 -8.95 -18.25 -25.80
CA LEU A 352 -8.92 -16.80 -25.98
C LEU A 352 -8.17 -16.08 -24.85
N GLY A 353 -8.25 -16.60 -23.61
CA GLY A 353 -7.44 -16.12 -22.50
C GLY A 353 -5.94 -16.29 -22.75
N LYS A 354 -5.52 -17.47 -23.22
CA LYS A 354 -4.13 -17.72 -23.61
C LYS A 354 -3.66 -16.82 -24.74
N ALA A 355 -4.51 -16.55 -25.73
CA ALA A 355 -4.17 -15.65 -26.83
C ALA A 355 -3.86 -14.24 -26.34
N ARG A 356 -4.70 -13.71 -25.43
CA ARG A 356 -4.47 -12.42 -24.77
C ARG A 356 -3.17 -12.42 -23.98
N ASP A 357 -2.91 -13.47 -23.21
CA ASP A 357 -1.69 -13.56 -22.39
C ASP A 357 -0.44 -13.60 -23.28
N SER A 358 -0.46 -14.36 -24.39
CA SER A 358 0.61 -14.37 -25.40
C SER A 358 0.78 -13.01 -26.09
N ALA A 359 -0.30 -12.31 -26.43
CA ALA A 359 -0.22 -10.94 -26.96
C ALA A 359 0.43 -9.97 -25.94
N GLY A 360 0.16 -10.18 -24.65
CA GLY A 360 0.79 -9.44 -23.56
C GLY A 360 2.28 -9.70 -23.43
N GLU A 361 2.70 -10.97 -23.48
CA GLU A 361 4.11 -11.37 -23.44
C GLU A 361 4.90 -10.82 -24.64
N ILE A 362 4.30 -10.81 -25.83
CA ILE A 362 4.92 -10.21 -27.03
C ILE A 362 5.09 -8.71 -26.82
N ALA A 363 4.05 -8.01 -26.35
CA ALA A 363 4.13 -6.57 -26.11
C ALA A 363 5.18 -6.21 -25.06
N ASP A 364 5.25 -6.96 -23.94
CA ASP A 364 6.22 -6.74 -22.85
C ASP A 364 7.68 -6.87 -23.33
N GLN A 365 7.98 -7.82 -24.21
CA GLN A 365 9.34 -7.97 -24.77
C GLN A 365 9.81 -6.77 -25.60
N HIS A 366 8.89 -5.92 -26.05
CA HIS A 366 9.17 -4.76 -26.88
C HIS A 366 9.11 -3.44 -26.12
N PHE A 367 8.68 -3.43 -24.86
CA PHE A 367 8.78 -2.24 -24.02
C PHE A 367 10.16 -2.16 -23.36
N GLY A 368 10.76 -0.96 -23.38
CA GLY A 368 11.99 -0.70 -22.64
C GLY A 368 11.74 -0.69 -21.14
N ASP A 369 12.74 -1.10 -20.35
CA ASP A 369 12.67 -1.06 -18.89
C ASP A 369 12.61 0.39 -18.34
N ASP A 370 13.06 1.37 -19.12
CA ASP A 370 13.01 2.80 -18.84
C ASP A 370 11.68 3.46 -19.25
N ASN A 371 10.75 2.71 -19.86
CA ASN A 371 9.44 3.19 -20.24
C ASN A 371 8.62 3.56 -18.97
N PRO A 372 8.15 4.81 -18.83
CA PRO A 372 7.37 5.26 -17.66
C PRO A 372 6.14 4.40 -17.36
N ALA A 373 5.46 3.87 -18.39
CA ALA A 373 4.29 3.02 -18.22
C ALA A 373 4.68 1.66 -17.61
N VAL A 374 5.80 1.09 -18.05
CA VAL A 374 6.37 -0.15 -17.50
C VAL A 374 6.86 0.08 -16.07
N VAL A 375 7.57 1.17 -15.82
CA VAL A 375 8.02 1.55 -14.46
C VAL A 375 6.83 1.63 -13.51
N MET A 376 5.73 2.28 -13.89
CA MET A 376 4.53 2.35 -13.03
C MET A 376 3.87 0.99 -12.79
N ALA A 377 3.87 0.10 -13.80
CA ALA A 377 3.26 -1.21 -13.70
C ALA A 377 4.11 -2.20 -12.89
N ARG A 378 5.44 -2.23 -13.08
CA ARG A 378 6.36 -3.13 -12.37
C ARG A 378 6.62 -2.69 -10.93
N SER A 379 6.67 -1.38 -10.67
CA SER A 379 6.84 -0.86 -9.30
C SER A 379 5.59 -0.98 -8.42
N GLY A 380 4.43 -1.34 -8.98
CA GLY A 380 3.14 -1.33 -8.27
C GLY A 380 2.53 0.07 -8.09
N ALA A 381 3.22 1.14 -8.49
CA ALA A 381 2.77 2.51 -8.29
C ALA A 381 1.35 2.76 -8.85
N ARG A 382 1.11 2.36 -10.10
CA ARG A 382 -0.21 2.46 -10.72
C ARG A 382 -0.31 1.62 -11.99
N GLY A 383 -1.36 0.81 -12.06
CA GLY A 383 -1.60 -0.05 -13.22
C GLY A 383 -0.92 -1.41 -13.06
N SER A 384 -1.05 -2.25 -14.08
CA SER A 384 -0.45 -3.59 -14.10
C SER A 384 0.00 -3.89 -15.52
N MET A 385 0.84 -4.92 -15.68
CA MET A 385 1.24 -5.40 -17.01
C MET A 385 0.03 -5.79 -17.86
N LEU A 386 -1.03 -6.33 -17.25
CA LEU A 386 -2.29 -6.62 -17.94
C LEU A 386 -2.94 -5.37 -18.55
N ASN A 387 -2.86 -4.22 -17.87
CA ASN A 387 -3.40 -2.98 -18.40
C ASN A 387 -2.61 -2.51 -19.64
N LEU A 388 -1.28 -2.66 -19.61
CA LEU A 388 -0.42 -2.36 -20.76
C LEU A 388 -0.71 -3.31 -21.92
N THR A 389 -0.92 -4.60 -21.65
CA THR A 389 -1.39 -5.57 -22.65
C THR A 389 -2.68 -5.13 -23.32
N GLN A 390 -3.64 -4.58 -22.58
CA GLN A 390 -4.90 -4.09 -23.16
C GLN A 390 -4.74 -2.81 -23.98
N MET A 391 -3.79 -1.95 -23.60
CA MET A 391 -3.51 -0.69 -24.30
C MET A 391 -2.78 -0.90 -25.62
N ALA A 392 -1.83 -1.83 -25.66
CA ALA A 392 -0.97 -2.08 -26.83
C ALA A 392 -1.31 -3.35 -27.62
N GLY A 393 -1.57 -4.47 -26.93
CA GLY A 393 -1.78 -5.79 -27.55
C GLY A 393 -3.25 -6.06 -27.91
N SER A 394 -4.06 -6.48 -26.93
CA SER A 394 -5.47 -6.82 -27.15
C SER A 394 -6.30 -6.64 -25.88
N VAL A 395 -7.51 -6.09 -25.99
CA VAL A 395 -8.42 -5.97 -24.84
C VAL A 395 -8.91 -7.35 -24.38
N GLY A 396 -9.13 -8.26 -25.33
CA GLY A 396 -9.52 -9.65 -25.11
C GLY A 396 -11.03 -9.88 -24.88
N GLN A 397 -11.36 -11.07 -24.37
CA GLN A 397 -12.75 -11.53 -24.23
C GLN A 397 -13.57 -10.69 -23.24
N GLN A 398 -14.69 -10.15 -23.70
CA GLN A 398 -15.68 -9.51 -22.84
C GLN A 398 -16.67 -10.55 -22.30
N ALA A 399 -16.94 -10.51 -21.01
CA ALA A 399 -17.86 -11.42 -20.36
C ALA A 399 -18.98 -10.64 -19.67
N VAL A 400 -20.16 -11.27 -19.54
CA VAL A 400 -21.26 -10.79 -18.73
C VAL A 400 -21.76 -11.92 -17.84
N ARG A 401 -21.62 -11.79 -16.53
CA ARG A 401 -22.00 -12.81 -15.51
C ARG A 401 -21.25 -14.13 -15.64
N GLY A 402 -19.98 -14.06 -16.04
CA GLY A 402 -19.09 -15.21 -16.13
C GLY A 402 -19.18 -16.03 -17.42
N GLU A 403 -20.03 -15.62 -18.36
CA GLU A 403 -20.15 -16.24 -19.69
C GLU A 403 -19.80 -15.22 -20.78
N ARG A 404 -19.46 -15.70 -21.98
CA ARG A 404 -19.35 -14.85 -23.16
C ARG A 404 -20.67 -14.16 -23.46
N ILE A 405 -20.63 -13.08 -24.25
CA ILE A 405 -21.82 -12.29 -24.53
C ILE A 405 -22.76 -13.12 -25.41
N ASN A 406 -23.90 -13.54 -24.85
CA ASN A 406 -24.94 -14.30 -25.56
C ASN A 406 -26.27 -13.54 -25.68
N ARG A 407 -26.42 -12.42 -24.97
CA ARG A 407 -27.67 -11.64 -24.93
C ARG A 407 -27.76 -10.70 -26.13
N GLY A 408 -28.79 -10.86 -26.94
CA GLY A 408 -28.99 -10.04 -28.13
C GLY A 408 -30.33 -10.29 -28.84
N TYR A 409 -30.24 -10.43 -30.16
CA TYR A 409 -31.35 -10.84 -31.02
C TYR A 409 -31.66 -12.34 -30.86
N GLU A 410 -32.72 -12.80 -31.52
CA GLU A 410 -33.01 -14.24 -31.63
C GLU A 410 -31.85 -14.94 -32.37
N ASP A 411 -31.25 -15.93 -31.71
CA ASP A 411 -30.13 -16.75 -32.16
C ASP A 411 -28.81 -16.02 -32.50
N ARG A 412 -28.61 -14.76 -32.06
CA ARG A 412 -27.35 -14.02 -32.27
C ARG A 412 -27.22 -12.80 -31.38
N THR A 413 -26.00 -12.35 -31.12
CA THR A 413 -25.72 -11.16 -30.30
C THR A 413 -26.09 -9.85 -31.01
N LEU A 414 -25.55 -9.63 -32.20
CA LEU A 414 -25.75 -8.44 -33.03
C LEU A 414 -26.34 -8.81 -34.39
N SER A 415 -27.01 -7.84 -35.03
CA SER A 415 -27.59 -8.00 -36.37
C SER A 415 -26.57 -8.20 -37.49
N HIS A 416 -25.28 -8.00 -37.19
CA HIS A 416 -24.16 -8.15 -38.13
C HIS A 416 -23.69 -9.61 -38.27
N TYR A 417 -24.04 -10.48 -37.32
CA TYR A 417 -23.64 -11.88 -37.32
C TYR A 417 -24.74 -12.80 -37.86
N ARG A 418 -24.34 -14.00 -38.30
CA ARG A 418 -25.27 -15.03 -38.75
C ARG A 418 -26.03 -15.62 -37.56
N PRO A 419 -27.25 -16.15 -37.76
CA PRO A 419 -27.93 -16.91 -36.71
C PRO A 419 -27.08 -18.13 -36.30
N ASN A 420 -26.97 -18.38 -34.99
CA ASN A 420 -26.21 -19.44 -34.33
C ASN A 420 -24.69 -19.40 -34.60
N ASP A 421 -24.14 -18.23 -34.88
CA ASP A 421 -22.70 -18.04 -35.06
C ASP A 421 -21.98 -18.10 -33.70
N LEU A 422 -21.20 -19.16 -33.46
CA LEU A 422 -20.48 -19.43 -32.21
C LEU A 422 -19.05 -18.86 -32.16
N SER A 423 -18.64 -18.15 -33.21
CA SER A 423 -17.29 -17.59 -33.35
C SER A 423 -16.93 -16.61 -32.23
N SER A 424 -15.63 -16.40 -32.03
CA SER A 424 -15.10 -15.51 -30.98
C SER A 424 -15.62 -14.08 -31.11
N GLU A 425 -15.58 -13.51 -32.31
CA GLU A 425 -16.07 -12.15 -32.59
C GLU A 425 -17.57 -12.00 -32.29
N ALA A 426 -18.38 -12.97 -32.73
CA ALA A 426 -19.82 -12.95 -32.53
C ALA A 426 -20.20 -12.92 -31.04
N HIS A 427 -19.33 -13.42 -30.17
CA HIS A 427 -19.55 -13.50 -28.73
C HIS A 427 -18.68 -12.54 -27.91
N GLY A 428 -18.17 -11.47 -28.53
CA GLY A 428 -17.57 -10.35 -27.83
C GLY A 428 -16.10 -10.52 -27.46
N PHE A 429 -15.34 -11.24 -28.28
CA PHE A 429 -13.88 -11.12 -28.27
C PHE A 429 -13.47 -9.79 -28.94
N VAL A 430 -12.63 -9.01 -28.26
CA VAL A 430 -12.10 -7.74 -28.77
C VAL A 430 -10.63 -7.97 -29.08
N GLU A 431 -10.31 -8.08 -30.36
CA GLU A 431 -8.94 -8.34 -30.82
C GLU A 431 -8.09 -7.06 -30.74
N ASN A 432 -8.67 -5.91 -31.07
CA ASN A 432 -7.96 -4.64 -31.11
C ASN A 432 -7.62 -4.13 -29.70
N SER A 433 -6.47 -3.49 -29.57
CA SER A 433 -6.08 -2.74 -28.37
C SER A 433 -6.75 -1.35 -28.32
N TYR A 434 -6.67 -0.67 -27.16
CA TYR A 434 -7.16 0.71 -27.06
C TYR A 434 -6.42 1.67 -28.00
N ARG A 435 -5.14 1.42 -28.25
CA ARG A 435 -4.34 2.17 -29.23
C ARG A 435 -4.74 1.86 -30.66
N GLY A 436 -4.86 0.58 -31.02
CA GLY A 436 -5.28 0.15 -32.36
C GLY A 436 -6.66 0.67 -32.74
N GLY A 437 -7.51 0.86 -31.72
CA GLY A 437 -8.83 1.45 -31.85
C GLY A 437 -9.89 0.40 -32.11
N LEU A 438 -10.96 0.47 -31.33
CA LEU A 438 -12.02 -0.53 -31.38
C LEU A 438 -12.93 -0.33 -32.61
N THR A 439 -13.28 -1.43 -33.27
CA THR A 439 -14.34 -1.45 -34.28
C THR A 439 -15.71 -1.16 -33.64
N PRO A 440 -16.75 -0.81 -34.43
CA PRO A 440 -18.08 -0.53 -33.88
C PRO A 440 -18.67 -1.69 -33.07
N GLN A 441 -18.44 -2.94 -33.49
CA GLN A 441 -18.91 -4.14 -32.80
C GLN A 441 -18.17 -4.33 -31.47
N GLU A 442 -16.84 -4.26 -31.50
CA GLU A 442 -16.00 -4.38 -30.31
C GLU A 442 -16.30 -3.31 -29.28
N PHE A 443 -16.46 -2.06 -29.70
CA PHE A 443 -16.83 -0.96 -28.81
C PHE A 443 -18.15 -1.26 -28.08
N PHE A 444 -19.14 -1.80 -28.80
CA PHE A 444 -20.43 -2.14 -28.21
C PHE A 444 -20.32 -3.32 -27.23
N PHE A 445 -19.56 -4.36 -27.57
CA PHE A 445 -19.29 -5.48 -26.65
C PHE A 445 -18.50 -5.05 -25.42
N HIS A 446 -17.49 -4.21 -25.59
CA HIS A 446 -16.71 -3.65 -24.49
C HIS A 446 -17.60 -2.81 -23.55
N ALA A 447 -18.51 -2.01 -24.10
CA ALA A 447 -19.49 -1.28 -23.31
C ALA A 447 -20.46 -2.21 -22.53
N MET A 448 -20.81 -3.37 -23.07
CA MET A 448 -21.60 -4.37 -22.34
C MET A 448 -20.81 -4.94 -21.16
N GLY A 449 -19.55 -5.33 -21.37
CA GLY A 449 -18.67 -5.83 -20.30
C GLY A 449 -18.47 -4.79 -19.20
N GLY A 450 -18.17 -3.54 -19.57
CA GLY A 450 -18.03 -2.44 -18.62
C GLY A 450 -19.29 -2.16 -17.78
N ARG A 451 -20.47 -2.46 -18.32
CA ARG A 451 -21.74 -2.29 -17.58
C ARG A 451 -21.87 -3.27 -16.41
N GLU A 452 -21.28 -4.46 -16.50
CA GLU A 452 -21.28 -5.42 -15.40
C GLU A 452 -20.56 -4.84 -14.19
N GLY A 453 -19.33 -4.34 -14.36
CA GLY A 453 -18.54 -3.76 -13.27
C GLY A 453 -19.27 -2.61 -12.54
N LEU A 454 -19.92 -1.72 -13.29
CA LEU A 454 -20.70 -0.61 -12.72
C LEU A 454 -21.90 -1.09 -11.90
N VAL A 455 -22.64 -2.08 -12.41
CA VAL A 455 -23.83 -2.62 -11.73
C VAL A 455 -23.44 -3.44 -10.50
N ASP A 456 -22.43 -4.30 -10.62
CA ASP A 456 -21.99 -5.16 -9.54
C ASP A 456 -21.48 -4.36 -8.34
N THR A 457 -20.70 -3.30 -8.61
CA THR A 457 -20.22 -2.37 -7.58
C THR A 457 -21.37 -1.71 -6.82
N ALA A 458 -22.41 -1.27 -7.54
CA ALA A 458 -23.58 -0.65 -6.91
C ALA A 458 -24.42 -1.65 -6.08
N VAL A 459 -24.63 -2.86 -6.60
CA VAL A 459 -25.47 -3.88 -5.93
C VAL A 459 -24.78 -4.46 -4.69
N ARG A 460 -23.48 -4.75 -4.76
CA ARG A 460 -22.71 -5.36 -3.66
C ARG A 460 -22.70 -4.50 -2.40
N THR A 461 -22.67 -3.18 -2.55
CA THR A 461 -22.68 -2.21 -1.43
C THR A 461 -23.88 -2.43 -0.49
N SER A 462 -25.07 -2.67 -1.04
CA SER A 462 -26.28 -2.87 -0.22
C SER A 462 -26.24 -4.14 0.64
N LYS A 463 -25.77 -5.26 0.06
CA LYS A 463 -25.67 -6.55 0.75
C LYS A 463 -24.55 -6.54 1.78
N SER A 464 -23.38 -6.01 1.41
CA SER A 464 -22.21 -5.91 2.28
C SER A 464 -22.51 -5.05 3.51
N GLY A 465 -23.04 -3.84 3.31
CA GLY A 465 -23.37 -2.93 4.43
C GLY A 465 -24.46 -3.49 5.34
N TYR A 466 -25.47 -4.17 4.80
CA TYR A 466 -26.50 -4.80 5.62
C TYR A 466 -25.95 -5.97 6.46
N LEU A 467 -25.12 -6.82 5.87
CA LEU A 467 -24.45 -7.90 6.58
C LEU A 467 -23.54 -7.35 7.69
N GLN A 468 -22.72 -6.35 7.38
CA GLN A 468 -21.86 -5.67 8.34
C GLN A 468 -22.68 -5.12 9.51
N ARG A 469 -23.79 -4.42 9.25
CA ARG A 469 -24.67 -3.89 10.29
C ARG A 469 -25.24 -4.99 11.18
N ARG A 470 -25.63 -6.14 10.61
CA ARG A 470 -26.14 -7.28 11.39
C ARG A 470 -25.07 -7.84 12.31
N LEU A 471 -23.84 -7.97 11.82
CA LEU A 471 -22.71 -8.47 12.61
C LEU A 471 -22.32 -7.48 13.71
N ILE A 472 -22.20 -6.19 13.40
CA ILE A 472 -21.88 -5.15 14.39
C ILE A 472 -22.89 -5.17 15.55
N ASN A 473 -24.20 -5.19 15.25
CA ASN A 473 -25.22 -5.21 16.30
C ASN A 473 -25.25 -6.53 17.10
N ALA A 474 -24.71 -7.62 16.56
CA ALA A 474 -24.64 -8.89 17.25
C ALA A 474 -23.39 -9.01 18.14
N LEU A 475 -22.30 -8.32 17.79
CA LEU A 475 -20.99 -8.44 18.43
C LEU A 475 -20.60 -7.21 19.27
N SER A 476 -21.39 -6.13 19.26
CA SER A 476 -21.07 -4.87 19.95
C SER A 476 -20.94 -4.98 21.46
N GLU A 477 -21.48 -6.03 22.06
CA GLU A 477 -21.46 -6.28 23.50
C GLU A 477 -20.25 -7.10 23.96
N LEU A 478 -19.42 -7.59 23.03
CA LEU A 478 -18.27 -8.42 23.36
C LEU A 478 -17.08 -7.56 23.78
N GLU A 479 -16.50 -7.90 24.92
CA GLU A 479 -15.33 -7.24 25.48
C GLU A 479 -14.33 -8.27 26.02
N ALA A 480 -13.03 -8.04 25.77
CA ALA A 480 -11.95 -8.80 26.37
C ALA A 480 -11.68 -8.31 27.80
N GLN A 481 -11.79 -9.20 28.77
CA GLN A 481 -11.62 -8.90 30.19
C GLN A 481 -10.15 -9.06 30.62
N TYR A 482 -9.80 -8.54 31.79
CA TYR A 482 -8.43 -8.60 32.34
C TYR A 482 -7.88 -10.02 32.55
N ASP A 483 -8.75 -11.05 32.58
CA ASP A 483 -8.36 -12.45 32.70
C ASP A 483 -8.20 -13.16 31.34
N GLY A 484 -8.23 -12.42 30.22
CA GLY A 484 -8.08 -12.95 28.86
C GLY A 484 -9.36 -13.53 28.26
N THR A 485 -10.45 -13.63 29.03
CA THR A 485 -11.73 -14.14 28.53
C THR A 485 -12.50 -13.07 27.74
N VAL A 486 -13.25 -13.47 26.72
CA VAL A 486 -14.20 -12.59 26.02
C VAL A 486 -15.60 -12.83 26.57
N ARG A 487 -16.24 -11.77 27.05
CA ARG A 487 -17.57 -11.83 27.67
C ARG A 487 -18.55 -10.88 27.02
N ASP A 488 -19.82 -11.24 27.09
CA ASP A 488 -20.92 -10.31 26.82
C ASP A 488 -21.20 -9.41 28.05
N THR A 489 -22.06 -8.40 27.88
CA THR A 489 -22.47 -7.48 28.96
C THR A 489 -23.20 -8.17 30.13
N SER A 490 -23.71 -9.40 29.93
CA SER A 490 -24.34 -10.21 30.98
C SER A 490 -23.34 -11.05 31.77
N GLY A 491 -22.05 -10.98 31.43
CA GLY A 491 -20.97 -11.75 32.05
C GLY A 491 -20.89 -13.20 31.58
N ARG A 492 -21.57 -13.57 30.48
CA ARG A 492 -21.43 -14.89 29.88
C ARG A 492 -20.12 -14.95 29.11
N ILE A 493 -19.31 -15.97 29.40
CA ILE A 493 -18.09 -16.25 28.66
C ILE A 493 -18.45 -16.77 27.27
N VAL A 494 -17.96 -16.09 26.24
CA VAL A 494 -18.08 -16.46 24.82
C VAL A 494 -16.81 -17.15 24.35
N GLN A 495 -15.65 -16.64 24.74
CA GLN A 495 -14.35 -17.30 24.55
C GLN A 495 -13.60 -17.35 25.89
N PHE A 496 -12.99 -18.49 26.19
CA PHE A 496 -12.14 -18.65 27.38
C PHE A 496 -10.79 -17.94 27.23
N GLU A 497 -10.35 -17.73 26.00
CA GLU A 497 -9.12 -17.04 25.64
C GLU A 497 -9.40 -16.28 24.33
N PHE A 498 -9.07 -14.99 24.31
CA PHE A 498 -9.25 -14.15 23.12
C PHE A 498 -8.46 -14.73 21.96
N GLY A 499 -9.10 -15.03 20.83
CA GLY A 499 -8.39 -15.51 19.63
C GLY A 499 -7.77 -16.92 19.75
N GLU A 500 -8.05 -17.67 20.83
CA GLU A 500 -7.42 -18.96 21.19
C GLU A 500 -5.94 -18.88 21.62
N ASP A 501 -5.27 -17.75 21.37
CA ASP A 501 -3.85 -17.51 21.67
C ASP A 501 -3.59 -16.26 22.52
N GLY A 502 -4.62 -15.45 22.77
CA GLY A 502 -4.54 -14.19 23.50
C GLY A 502 -3.95 -13.03 22.70
N THR A 503 -3.65 -13.22 21.41
CA THR A 503 -2.87 -12.26 20.62
C THR A 503 -3.76 -11.35 19.78
N SER A 504 -3.50 -10.05 19.84
CA SER A 504 -4.21 -9.08 19.00
C SER A 504 -3.70 -9.16 17.56
N PRO A 505 -4.57 -9.26 16.54
CA PRO A 505 -4.14 -9.34 15.14
C PRO A 505 -3.31 -8.12 14.72
N VAL A 506 -3.52 -6.95 15.34
CA VAL A 506 -2.72 -5.73 15.09
C VAL A 506 -1.24 -5.91 15.44
N LYS A 507 -0.90 -6.79 16.38
CA LYS A 507 0.45 -6.92 16.96
C LYS A 507 1.24 -8.09 16.40
N VAL A 508 0.63 -8.91 15.55
CA VAL A 508 1.21 -10.14 15.01
C VAL A 508 1.68 -9.89 13.58
N SER A 509 2.77 -10.55 13.17
CA SER A 509 3.21 -10.61 11.77
C SER A 509 2.17 -11.33 10.93
N SER A 510 1.85 -10.80 9.74
CA SER A 510 0.87 -11.40 8.84
C SER A 510 1.37 -12.68 8.15
N GLY A 511 2.66 -12.98 8.27
CA GLY A 511 3.28 -14.21 7.79
C GLY A 511 3.41 -15.25 8.90
N GLU A 512 2.89 -16.44 8.62
CA GLU A 512 3.04 -17.72 9.33
C GLU A 512 1.91 -18.19 10.26
N GLU A 513 1.82 -19.52 10.37
CA GLU A 513 0.80 -20.29 11.12
C GLU A 513 0.86 -20.05 12.64
N ASP A 514 1.89 -19.34 13.12
CA ASP A 514 2.14 -19.07 14.53
C ASP A 514 2.00 -17.56 14.85
N GLY A 515 1.39 -17.25 15.99
CA GLY A 515 1.17 -15.86 16.45
C GLY A 515 2.45 -15.07 16.81
N ILE A 516 3.61 -15.68 16.60
CA ILE A 516 4.94 -15.15 16.87
C ILE A 516 5.83 -15.57 15.69
N ASP A 517 6.48 -14.60 15.04
CA ASP A 517 7.53 -14.83 14.04
C ASP A 517 8.77 -15.43 14.72
N VAL A 518 8.76 -16.75 14.90
CA VAL A 518 9.83 -17.48 15.59
C VAL A 518 11.11 -17.38 14.78
N ASP A 519 11.03 -17.54 13.46
CA ASP A 519 12.20 -17.53 12.58
C ASP A 519 12.87 -16.15 12.60
N GLY A 520 12.12 -15.06 12.41
CA GLY A 520 12.67 -13.70 12.50
C GLY A 520 13.11 -13.29 13.92
N ILE A 521 12.62 -13.93 14.98
CA ILE A 521 13.17 -13.76 16.33
C ILE A 521 14.48 -14.55 16.48
N VAL A 522 14.52 -15.79 15.99
CA VAL A 522 15.70 -16.65 16.06
C VAL A 522 16.84 -15.99 15.31
N ASP A 523 16.61 -15.49 14.10
CA ASP A 523 17.62 -14.80 13.30
C ASP A 523 18.20 -13.59 14.07
N ARG A 524 17.35 -12.68 14.56
CA ARG A 524 17.79 -11.52 15.35
C ARG A 524 18.56 -11.90 16.62
N VAL A 525 18.14 -12.96 17.33
CA VAL A 525 18.82 -13.40 18.55
C VAL A 525 20.16 -14.04 18.22
N VAL A 526 20.22 -14.85 17.16
CA VAL A 526 21.46 -15.46 16.68
C VAL A 526 22.44 -14.37 16.26
N ASP A 527 21.98 -13.37 15.51
CA ASP A 527 22.82 -12.26 15.06
C ASP A 527 23.33 -11.38 16.22
N ALA A 528 22.49 -11.16 17.24
CA ALA A 528 22.92 -10.44 18.44
C ALA A 528 23.90 -11.22 19.33
N GLU A 529 23.87 -12.55 19.32
CA GLU A 529 24.70 -13.41 20.18
C GLU A 529 26.08 -13.73 19.57
N PHE A 530 26.22 -13.73 18.24
CA PHE A 530 27.47 -14.09 17.56
C PHE A 530 28.14 -12.87 16.91
N ALA A 531 29.37 -12.56 17.33
CA ALA A 531 30.11 -11.41 16.82
C ALA A 531 30.79 -11.64 15.46
N SER A 532 30.63 -12.84 14.87
CA SER A 532 31.18 -13.18 13.55
C SER A 532 30.39 -14.30 12.86
N ASP A 533 30.27 -14.20 11.53
CA ASP A 533 29.59 -15.20 10.70
C ASP A 533 30.21 -16.60 10.84
N GLU A 534 31.53 -16.70 11.06
CA GLU A 534 32.19 -17.99 11.29
C GLU A 534 31.76 -18.66 12.61
N GLU A 535 31.42 -17.89 13.64
CA GLU A 535 30.88 -18.42 14.90
C GLU A 535 29.40 -18.81 14.76
N LYS A 536 28.63 -18.01 14.01
CA LYS A 536 27.23 -18.29 13.63
C LYS A 536 27.13 -19.58 12.80
N GLU A 537 27.88 -19.69 11.70
CA GLU A 537 27.93 -20.88 10.82
C GLU A 537 28.35 -22.15 11.59
N ARG A 538 29.28 -22.02 12.56
CA ARG A 538 29.70 -23.14 13.42
C ARG A 538 28.62 -23.56 14.41
N PHE A 539 27.88 -22.61 14.97
CA PHE A 539 26.78 -22.88 15.89
C PHE A 539 25.61 -23.54 15.17
N LEU A 540 25.26 -23.04 13.98
CA LEU A 540 24.21 -23.59 13.11
C LEU A 540 24.62 -24.93 12.47
N GLY A 541 25.90 -25.29 12.52
CA GLY A 541 26.42 -26.56 12.03
C GLY A 541 26.64 -26.61 10.52
N GLU A 542 26.62 -25.46 9.84
CA GLU A 542 26.82 -25.30 8.41
C GLU A 542 28.30 -25.42 8.01
N ARG A 543 29.21 -25.27 8.99
CA ARG A 543 30.66 -25.41 8.79
C ARG A 543 31.29 -26.30 9.85
N GLU A 544 31.85 -27.45 9.42
CA GLU A 544 32.59 -28.33 10.32
C GLU A 544 33.86 -27.64 10.85
N PRO A 545 34.17 -27.75 12.16
CA PRO A 545 35.39 -27.17 12.71
C PRO A 545 36.61 -27.81 12.03
N PRO A 546 37.66 -27.03 11.68
CA PRO A 546 38.90 -27.59 11.20
C PRO A 546 39.48 -28.48 12.29
N THR A 547 39.39 -29.80 12.09
CA THR A 547 40.02 -30.77 12.97
C THR A 547 41.52 -30.48 12.99
N ASN A 548 42.02 -30.15 14.18
CA ASN A 548 43.40 -29.78 14.40
C ASN A 548 44.33 -30.89 13.90
N LEU A 549 45.03 -30.65 12.78
CA LEU A 549 46.06 -31.50 12.18
C LEU A 549 47.27 -31.58 13.13
N SER A 550 47.16 -32.33 14.22
CA SER A 550 48.32 -32.73 15.04
C SER A 550 48.23 -34.12 15.69
N GLU A 551 47.16 -34.90 15.46
CA GLU A 551 47.08 -36.30 15.92
C GLU A 551 47.55 -37.36 14.90
N HIS A 552 48.27 -36.95 13.85
CA HIS A 552 49.07 -37.86 13.03
C HIS A 552 50.56 -37.66 13.26
N ALA A 553 50.99 -37.93 14.49
CA ALA A 553 52.35 -38.34 14.75
C ALA A 553 52.51 -39.82 14.35
N GLY A 554 53.20 -40.08 13.23
CA GLY A 554 53.72 -41.42 12.94
C GLY A 554 54.68 -41.91 14.04
N PRO A 555 55.04 -43.20 14.05
CA PRO A 555 56.21 -43.54 13.26
C PRO A 555 56.22 -44.97 12.66
N GLY A 556 56.70 -45.06 11.42
CA GLY A 556 57.55 -46.14 10.92
C GLY A 556 57.00 -47.56 10.91
N LEU A 557 56.66 -48.07 9.72
CA LEU A 557 56.89 -49.47 9.40
C LEU A 557 57.28 -49.65 7.94
N ASN A 558 58.52 -50.13 7.82
CA ASN A 558 59.24 -50.59 6.65
C ASN A 558 58.59 -51.81 5.97
N LYS A 559 58.96 -51.98 4.69
CA LYS A 559 58.89 -53.17 3.81
C LYS A 559 57.58 -53.33 3.02
N ALA A 560 57.59 -53.09 1.70
CA ALA A 560 58.24 -53.89 0.64
C ALA A 560 57.58 -55.27 0.47
N GLY A 561 57.05 -55.51 -0.72
CA GLY A 561 56.61 -56.82 -1.19
C GLY A 561 55.27 -56.72 -1.91
N GLY A 562 55.30 -56.62 -3.24
CA GLY A 562 54.09 -56.74 -4.08
C GLY A 562 53.52 -58.16 -4.08
N PRO A 563 52.97 -58.60 -5.21
CA PRO A 563 51.65 -58.21 -5.68
C PRO A 563 50.75 -59.45 -5.83
N GLY A 564 49.46 -59.18 -6.04
CA GLY A 564 48.51 -60.15 -6.57
C GLY A 564 47.61 -60.79 -5.52
N VAL A 565 46.43 -61.29 -5.86
CA VAL A 565 45.68 -61.40 -7.12
C VAL A 565 44.31 -61.96 -6.68
N GLU A 566 43.23 -61.53 -7.36
CA GLU A 566 41.91 -62.18 -7.54
C GLU A 566 41.04 -62.48 -6.29
N SER A 567 39.80 -61.98 -6.25
CA SER A 567 38.54 -62.58 -6.80
C SER A 567 38.10 -63.81 -5.99
N ASP A 568 36.84 -64.11 -5.72
CA ASP A 568 35.52 -63.57 -6.03
C ASP A 568 34.63 -63.97 -4.84
N ASP A 569 33.66 -63.14 -4.48
CA ASP A 569 32.27 -63.50 -4.13
C ASP A 569 31.42 -62.24 -3.97
#